data_AF-A0AAN9BHN5-F1
#
_entry.id   AF-A0AAN9BHN5-F1
#
_cell.length_a   1.000
_cell.length_b   1.000
_cell.length_c   1.000
_cell.angle_alpha   90.00
_cell.angle_beta   90.00
_cell.angle_gamma   90.00
#
_symmetry.space_group_name_H-M   'P 1'
#
loop_
_entity.id
_entity.type
_entity.pdbx_description
1 polymer ?
#
loop_
_entity_poly.entity_id
_entity_poly.type
_entity_poly.pdbx_seq_one_letter_code
_entity_poly.pdbx_strand_id
1 'polypeptide(L)'
;MPDHTLPYILRTDASDKGMGAVLLQDKGEGLQPIAYASKKLSVTEQKYATVEKECLATVWGIQKFERYLYGRHFILETDHQPLQYLQRMKPTNARLMRWALQLQPYVFTVKIIPGKDNIGADYLSRATMN
;
A
#
# COMPACT_ATOMS: atom_id res chain seq x y z
N MET A 1 -12.39 1.37 -16.67
CA MET A 1 -11.16 1.05 -17.43
C MET A 1 -10.06 2.05 -17.07
N PRO A 2 -8.79 1.66 -16.90
CA PRO A 2 -7.69 2.58 -16.61
C PRO A 2 -7.38 3.50 -17.80
N ASP A 3 -6.89 4.71 -17.53
CA ASP A 3 -6.27 5.57 -18.55
C ASP A 3 -4.75 5.59 -18.35
N HIS A 4 -3.99 5.09 -19.30
CA HIS A 4 -2.54 4.96 -19.15
C HIS A 4 -1.76 6.28 -19.25
N THR A 5 -2.41 7.39 -19.57
CA THR A 5 -1.79 8.72 -19.63
C THR A 5 -1.90 9.50 -18.32
N LEU A 6 -2.76 9.04 -17.40
CA LEU A 6 -3.03 9.71 -16.13
C LEU A 6 -2.28 9.05 -14.97
N PRO A 7 -1.89 9.83 -13.93
CA PRO A 7 -1.16 9.30 -12.78
C PRO A 7 -2.04 8.34 -11.97
N TYR A 8 -1.42 7.28 -11.47
CA TYR A 8 -2.08 6.36 -10.53
C TYR A 8 -1.89 6.85 -9.09
N ILE A 9 -2.90 6.59 -8.27
CA ILE A 9 -2.83 6.69 -6.81
C ILE A 9 -3.06 5.30 -6.24
N LEU A 10 -2.15 4.83 -5.40
CA LEU A 10 -2.29 3.59 -4.66
C LEU A 10 -2.58 3.95 -3.21
N ARG A 11 -3.71 3.48 -2.68
CA ARG A 11 -4.00 3.49 -1.25
C ARG A 11 -3.74 2.13 -0.65
N THR A 12 -3.07 2.08 0.49
CA THR A 12 -2.86 0.83 1.26
C THR A 12 -3.22 1.02 2.72
N ASP A 13 -3.62 -0.07 3.36
CA ASP A 13 -3.95 -0.10 4.78
C ASP A 13 -3.71 -1.51 5.35
N ALA A 14 -3.38 -1.59 6.64
CA ALA A 14 -3.32 -2.85 7.36
C ALA A 14 -4.19 -2.84 8.63
N SER A 15 -4.85 -3.97 8.87
CA SER A 15 -5.53 -4.26 10.12
C SER A 15 -4.78 -5.37 10.88
N ASP A 16 -5.33 -5.78 12.02
CA ASP A 16 -4.79 -6.92 12.74
C ASP A 16 -4.94 -8.25 12.02
N LYS A 17 -5.88 -8.35 11.07
CA LYS A 17 -6.25 -9.61 10.41
C LYS A 17 -5.90 -9.63 8.91
N GLY A 18 -5.77 -8.48 8.28
CA GLY A 18 -5.65 -8.37 6.83
C GLY A 18 -4.98 -7.09 6.39
N MET A 19 -4.76 -7.00 5.08
CA MET A 19 -4.29 -5.80 4.40
C MET A 19 -5.16 -5.53 3.18
N GLY A 20 -5.35 -4.24 2.88
CA GLY A 20 -6.16 -3.75 1.78
C GLY A 20 -5.34 -2.83 0.88
N ALA A 21 -5.64 -2.85 -0.41
CA ALA A 21 -5.06 -1.94 -1.39
C ALA A 21 -6.10 -1.52 -2.43
N VAL A 22 -6.13 -0.24 -2.78
CA VAL A 22 -7.02 0.34 -3.79
C VAL A 22 -6.18 1.12 -4.79
N LEU A 23 -6.32 0.78 -6.07
CA LEU A 23 -5.73 1.54 -7.16
C LEU A 23 -6.76 2.53 -7.68
N LEU A 24 -6.43 3.82 -7.72
CA LEU A 24 -7.30 4.92 -8.12
C LEU A 24 -6.69 5.73 -9.26
N GLN A 25 -7.55 6.44 -9.98
CA GLN A 25 -7.20 7.53 -10.89
C GLN A 25 -8.18 8.68 -10.74
N ASP A 26 -7.69 9.90 -10.91
CA ASP A 26 -8.53 11.06 -11.19
C ASP A 26 -8.58 11.27 -12.71
N LYS A 27 -9.79 11.33 -13.27
CA LYS A 27 -10.04 11.55 -14.70
C LYS A 27 -10.76 12.87 -14.99
N GLY A 28 -10.74 13.80 -14.04
CA GLY A 28 -11.49 15.06 -14.10
C GLY A 28 -12.82 15.02 -13.33
N GLU A 29 -13.15 13.89 -12.69
CA GLU A 29 -14.36 13.70 -11.89
C GLU A 29 -14.02 13.34 -10.42
N GLY A 30 -12.77 13.56 -10.02
CA GLY A 30 -12.26 13.11 -8.72
C GLY A 30 -11.76 11.67 -8.74
N LEU A 31 -11.31 11.22 -7.57
CA LEU A 31 -10.68 9.90 -7.43
C LEU A 31 -11.69 8.77 -7.62
N GLN A 32 -11.46 7.97 -8.65
CA GLN A 32 -12.26 6.81 -8.98
C GLN A 32 -11.43 5.53 -8.84
N PRO A 33 -11.99 4.46 -8.24
CA PRO A 33 -11.33 3.18 -8.11
C PRO A 33 -11.23 2.46 -9.45
N ILE A 34 -10.06 1.92 -9.74
CA ILE A 34 -9.78 1.07 -10.90
C ILE A 34 -9.81 -0.39 -10.49
N ALA A 35 -9.21 -0.70 -9.36
CA ALA A 35 -9.08 -2.04 -8.85
C ALA A 35 -8.94 -2.06 -7.33
N TYR A 36 -9.40 -3.15 -6.74
CA TYR A 36 -9.34 -3.42 -5.31
C TYR A 36 -8.60 -4.73 -5.08
N ALA A 37 -7.87 -4.82 -3.98
CA ALA A 37 -7.26 -6.04 -3.53
C ALA A 37 -7.29 -6.12 -2.00
N SER A 38 -7.50 -7.32 -1.47
CA SER A 38 -7.31 -7.62 -0.06
C SER A 38 -6.59 -8.95 0.12
N LYS A 39 -5.93 -9.13 1.26
CA LYS A 39 -5.26 -10.37 1.64
C LYS A 39 -5.31 -10.55 3.16
N LYS A 40 -5.63 -11.76 3.63
CA LYS A 40 -5.48 -12.14 5.05
C LYS A 40 -4.01 -12.19 5.43
N LEU A 41 -3.69 -11.67 6.61
CA LEU A 41 -2.38 -11.86 7.23
C LEU A 41 -2.24 -13.32 7.69
N SER A 42 -1.11 -13.94 7.42
CA SER A 42 -0.74 -15.23 8.02
C SER A 42 -0.58 -15.10 9.54
N VAL A 43 -0.62 -16.23 10.26
CA VAL A 43 -0.43 -16.26 11.73
C VAL A 43 0.86 -15.55 12.17
N THR A 44 1.90 -15.61 11.34
CA THR A 44 3.17 -14.92 11.60
C THR A 44 3.07 -13.43 11.36
N GLU A 45 2.45 -13.00 10.25
CA GLU A 45 2.29 -11.58 9.91
C GLU A 45 1.32 -10.86 10.86
N GLN A 46 0.32 -11.55 11.42
CA GLN A 46 -0.57 -11.00 12.44
C GLN A 46 0.18 -10.58 13.72
N LYS A 47 1.33 -11.20 14.01
CA LYS A 47 2.18 -10.89 15.17
C LYS A 47 3.14 -9.72 14.93
N TYR A 48 3.18 -9.17 13.72
CA TYR A 48 4.05 -8.02 13.42
C TYR A 48 3.58 -6.78 14.17
N ALA A 49 4.49 -5.84 14.45
CA ALA A 49 4.08 -4.55 14.98
C ALA A 49 3.20 -3.80 13.97
N THR A 50 2.32 -2.92 14.41
CA THR A 50 1.42 -2.14 13.53
C THR A 50 2.18 -1.48 12.38
N VAL A 51 3.29 -0.80 12.68
CA VAL A 51 4.13 -0.15 11.65
C VAL A 51 4.74 -1.13 10.64
N GLU A 52 5.02 -2.37 11.05
CA GLU A 52 5.51 -3.41 10.16
C GLU A 52 4.38 -3.97 9.29
N LYS A 53 3.15 -4.05 9.80
CA LYS A 53 1.95 -4.42 9.01
C LYS A 53 1.68 -3.36 7.94
N GLU A 54 1.80 -2.08 8.27
CA GLU A 54 1.69 -0.97 7.30
C GLU A 54 2.76 -1.05 6.20
N CYS A 55 4.02 -1.33 6.58
CA CYS A 55 5.09 -1.56 5.60
C CYS A 55 4.79 -2.75 4.70
N LEU A 56 4.30 -3.85 5.27
CA LEU A 56 3.93 -5.05 4.53
C LEU A 56 2.78 -4.77 3.55
N ALA A 57 1.75 -4.05 3.97
CA ALA A 57 0.63 -3.65 3.12
C ALA A 57 1.09 -2.78 1.95
N THR A 58 2.01 -1.84 2.19
CA THR A 58 2.64 -1.02 1.14
C THR A 58 3.36 -1.88 0.10
N VAL A 59 4.27 -2.74 0.55
CA VAL A 59 5.06 -3.62 -0.34
C VAL A 59 4.15 -4.53 -1.13
N TRP A 60 3.20 -5.18 -0.46
CA TRP A 60 2.26 -6.09 -1.08
C TRP A 60 1.34 -5.37 -2.07
N GLY A 61 0.81 -4.20 -1.73
CA GLY A 61 -0.07 -3.41 -2.60
C GLY A 61 0.63 -2.98 -3.89
N ILE A 62 1.88 -2.52 -3.78
CA ILE A 62 2.70 -2.14 -4.95
C ILE A 62 2.95 -3.34 -5.86
N GLN A 63 3.35 -4.50 -5.29
CA GLN A 63 3.54 -5.73 -6.05
C GLN A 63 2.24 -6.25 -6.68
N LYS A 64 1.12 -6.16 -5.96
CA LYS A 64 -0.18 -6.62 -6.44
C LYS A 64 -0.64 -5.85 -7.68
N PHE A 65 -0.30 -4.55 -7.76
CA PHE A 65 -0.63 -3.68 -8.87
C PHE A 65 0.57 -3.36 -9.77
N GLU A 66 1.63 -4.19 -9.75
CA GLU A 66 2.87 -3.97 -10.50
C GLU A 66 2.63 -3.67 -11.98
N ARG A 67 1.69 -4.36 -12.62
CA ARG A 67 1.27 -4.12 -14.02
C ARG A 67 0.93 -2.65 -14.33
N TYR A 68 0.41 -1.92 -13.34
CA TYR A 68 0.01 -0.51 -13.49
C TYR A 68 1.11 0.46 -13.05
N LEU A 69 1.93 0.04 -12.08
CA LEU A 69 2.83 0.93 -11.35
C LEU A 69 4.28 0.86 -11.83
N TYR A 70 4.70 -0.27 -12.41
CA TYR A 70 6.08 -0.46 -12.86
C TYR A 70 6.45 0.47 -14.01
N GLY A 71 7.64 1.08 -13.93
CA GLY A 71 8.15 2.01 -14.95
C GLY A 71 7.44 3.36 -14.99
N ARG A 72 6.62 3.71 -13.99
CA ARG A 72 5.82 4.94 -13.93
C ARG A 72 5.94 5.60 -12.57
N HIS A 73 5.79 6.92 -12.54
CA HIS A 73 5.58 7.64 -11.29
C HIS A 73 4.13 7.47 -10.82
N PHE A 74 3.93 7.21 -9.53
CA PHE A 74 2.61 7.17 -8.90
C PHE A 74 2.65 7.80 -7.49
N ILE A 75 1.47 8.01 -6.91
CA ILE A 75 1.32 8.50 -5.54
C ILE A 75 0.91 7.34 -4.65
N LEU A 76 1.66 7.10 -3.58
CA LEU A 76 1.26 6.21 -2.49
C LEU A 76 0.57 7.04 -1.40
N GLU A 77 -0.72 6.80 -1.19
CA GLU A 77 -1.49 7.37 -0.09
C GLU A 77 -1.64 6.34 1.04
N THR A 78 -1.29 6.71 2.27
CA THR A 78 -1.40 5.89 3.49
C THR A 78 -1.66 6.80 4.68
N ASP A 79 -2.29 6.27 5.73
CA ASP A 79 -2.57 7.00 6.97
C ASP A 79 -1.43 6.93 8.00
N HIS A 80 -0.39 6.14 7.72
CA HIS A 80 0.79 5.98 8.57
C HIS A 80 2.07 6.37 7.82
N GLN A 81 3.21 6.40 8.52
CA GLN A 81 4.54 6.68 7.93
C GLN A 81 5.41 5.41 7.77
N PRO A 82 4.97 4.38 7.01
CA PRO A 82 5.68 3.11 6.92
C PRO A 82 7.08 3.26 6.32
N LEU A 83 7.24 4.14 5.32
CA LEU A 83 8.54 4.30 4.66
C LEU A 83 9.59 5.01 5.49
N GLN A 84 9.20 5.93 6.39
CA GLN A 84 10.16 6.53 7.32
C GLN A 84 10.70 5.47 8.28
N TYR A 85 9.82 4.58 8.77
CA TYR A 85 10.21 3.44 9.58
C TYR A 85 11.12 2.47 8.81
N LEU A 86 10.73 2.11 7.59
CA LEU A 86 11.51 1.25 6.70
C LEU A 86 12.92 1.81 6.45
N GLN A 87 13.05 3.10 6.17
CA GLN A 87 14.34 3.76 5.95
C GLN A 87 15.23 3.77 7.21
N ARG A 88 14.65 4.00 8.39
CA ARG A 88 15.39 4.05 9.66
C ARG A 88 15.84 2.67 10.14
N MET A 89 14.98 1.66 9.98
CA MET A 89 15.16 0.35 10.61
C MET A 89 15.71 -0.73 9.67
N LYS A 90 15.81 -0.47 8.35
CA LYS A 90 16.42 -1.42 7.40
C LYS A 90 17.82 -1.93 7.79
N PRO A 91 18.74 -1.17 8.44
CA PRO A 91 20.07 -1.69 8.75
C PRO A 91 20.07 -2.76 9.84
N THR A 92 19.02 -2.77 10.70
CA THR A 92 18.93 -3.63 11.88
C THR A 92 17.89 -4.73 11.76
N ASN A 93 17.10 -4.74 10.67
CA ASN A 93 16.05 -5.72 10.45
C ASN A 93 16.07 -6.23 8.99
N ALA A 94 16.48 -7.49 8.82
CA ALA A 94 16.61 -8.14 7.51
C ALA A 94 15.30 -8.20 6.71
N ARG A 95 14.14 -8.26 7.38
CA ARG A 95 12.83 -8.22 6.71
C ARG A 95 12.57 -6.85 6.10
N LEU A 96 12.81 -5.77 6.85
CA LEU A 96 12.66 -4.40 6.34
C LEU A 96 13.67 -4.10 5.23
N MET A 97 14.89 -4.64 5.31
CA MET A 97 15.85 -4.55 4.21
C MET A 97 15.33 -5.21 2.94
N ARG A 98 14.78 -6.43 3.02
CA ARG A 98 14.18 -7.10 1.86
C ARG A 98 13.04 -6.28 1.27
N TRP A 99 12.17 -5.72 2.10
CA TRP A 99 11.09 -4.84 1.65
C TRP A 99 11.61 -3.58 0.95
N ALA A 100 12.66 -2.95 1.48
CA ALA A 100 13.30 -1.80 0.83
C ALA A 100 13.86 -2.14 -0.56
N LEU A 101 14.50 -3.31 -0.70
CA LEU A 101 14.99 -3.80 -1.99
C LEU A 101 13.86 -4.08 -2.97
N GLN A 102 12.73 -4.63 -2.49
CA GLN A 102 11.55 -4.87 -3.32
C GLN A 102 10.90 -3.57 -3.82
N LEU A 103 11.01 -2.48 -3.06
CA LEU A 103 10.47 -1.17 -3.44
C LEU A 103 11.40 -0.37 -4.35
N GLN A 104 12.70 -0.71 -4.39
CA GLN A 104 13.72 0.02 -5.15
C GLN A 104 13.40 0.22 -6.64
N PRO A 105 12.79 -0.75 -7.37
CA PRO A 105 12.47 -0.57 -8.79
C PRO A 105 11.33 0.43 -9.07
N TYR A 106 10.59 0.86 -8.05
CA TYR A 106 9.40 1.68 -8.20
C TYR A 106 9.70 3.16 -7.92
N VAL A 107 9.05 4.05 -8.68
CA VAL A 107 9.19 5.50 -8.52
C VAL A 107 7.87 6.05 -8.03
N PHE A 108 7.84 6.62 -6.82
CA PHE A 108 6.60 7.13 -6.26
C PHE A 108 6.83 8.19 -5.19
N THR A 109 5.80 9.00 -4.96
CA THR A 109 5.76 9.97 -3.86
C THR A 109 4.79 9.48 -2.79
N VAL A 110 5.19 9.59 -1.52
CA VAL A 110 4.31 9.28 -0.39
C VAL A 110 3.51 10.51 -0.01
N LYS A 111 2.21 10.33 0.18
CA LYS A 111 1.31 11.34 0.75
C LYS A 111 0.56 10.75 1.93
N ILE A 112 0.70 11.39 3.08
CA ILE A 112 -0.05 11.00 4.28
C ILE A 112 -1.47 11.56 4.16
N ILE A 113 -2.46 10.70 4.33
CA ILE A 113 -3.87 11.09 4.35
C ILE A 113 -4.50 10.73 5.72
N PRO A 114 -5.46 11.50 6.22
CA PRO A 114 -6.24 11.08 7.39
C PRO A 114 -6.89 9.71 7.17
N GLY A 115 -6.94 8.84 8.18
CA GLY A 115 -7.57 7.51 8.07
C GLY A 115 -9.02 7.57 7.60
N LYS A 116 -9.76 8.63 7.96
CA LYS A 116 -11.12 8.90 7.46
C LYS A 116 -11.22 9.06 5.94
N ASP A 117 -10.10 9.40 5.27
CA ASP A 117 -10.03 9.56 3.83
C ASP A 117 -9.53 8.27 3.16
N ASN A 118 -9.07 7.26 3.93
CA ASN A 118 -8.57 5.96 3.46
C ASN A 118 -9.62 4.83 3.48
N ILE A 119 -10.91 5.18 3.42
CA ILE A 119 -12.06 4.28 3.67
C ILE A 119 -11.99 2.97 2.87
N GLY A 120 -11.62 3.03 1.58
CA GLY A 120 -11.61 1.85 0.72
C GLY A 120 -10.55 0.81 1.14
N ALA A 121 -9.34 1.26 1.45
CA ALA A 121 -8.28 0.35 1.86
C ALA A 121 -8.52 -0.17 3.30
N ASP A 122 -8.99 0.71 4.20
CA ASP A 122 -9.35 0.35 5.57
C ASP A 122 -10.48 -0.69 5.63
N TYR A 123 -11.54 -0.50 4.82
CA TYR A 123 -12.60 -1.49 4.72
C TYR A 123 -12.06 -2.85 4.26
N LEU A 124 -11.21 -2.86 3.22
CA LEU A 124 -10.63 -4.08 2.67
C LEU A 124 -9.66 -4.79 3.61
N SER A 125 -8.91 -4.03 4.43
CA SER A 125 -7.99 -4.60 5.41
C SER A 125 -8.74 -5.27 6.56
N ARG A 126 -9.94 -4.78 6.91
CA ARG A 126 -10.80 -5.29 7.99
C ARG A 126 -11.82 -6.35 7.53
N ALA A 127 -12.26 -6.30 6.28
CA ALA A 127 -13.26 -7.20 5.70
C ALA A 127 -12.66 -8.55 5.26
N THR A 128 -11.92 -9.21 6.16
CA THR A 128 -11.43 -10.57 5.91
C THR A 128 -12.60 -11.55 6.01
N MET A 129 -13.24 -11.87 4.88
CA MET A 129 -14.23 -12.95 4.80
C MET A 129 -13.58 -14.27 5.23
N ASN A 130 -14.17 -14.92 6.25
CA ASN A 130 -13.69 -16.18 6.83
C ASN A 130 -13.60 -17.28 5.77
#